data_AF-A0AAN8B2H5-F1
#
_entry.id   AF-A0AAN8B2H5-F1
#
_cell.length_a   1.000
_cell.length_b   1.000
_cell.length_c   1.000
_cell.angle_alpha   90.00
_cell.angle_beta   90.00
_cell.angle_gamma   90.00
#
_symmetry.space_group_name_H-M   'P 1'
#
loop_
_entity.id
_entity.type
_entity.pdbx_description
1 polymer ?
#
loop_
_entity_poly.entity_id
_entity_poly.type
_entity_poly.pdbx_seq_one_letter_code
_entity_poly.pdbx_strand_id
1 'polypeptide(L)'
;MRQKVLQTKAVYKAQTGIVIEIADVLTDCGIFDKIVAVTVDNAANMDVAIHRLQFVKLGCFAHTLNLAAQSLLIGHHVSMDSKDPCTCCVD
;
A
#
# COMPACT_ATOMS: atom_id res chain seq x y z
N MET A 1 -6.94 -8.79 20.90
CA MET A 1 -6.38 -7.46 20.53
C MET A 1 -7.53 -6.48 20.36
N ARG A 2 -7.47 -5.28 20.95
CA ARG A 2 -8.40 -4.18 20.60
C ARG A 2 -7.73 -3.32 19.55
N GLN A 3 -8.29 -3.30 18.34
CA GLN A 3 -7.86 -2.37 17.30
C GLN A 3 -8.73 -1.11 17.38
N LYS A 4 -8.10 0.06 17.50
CA LYS A 4 -8.79 1.35 17.35
C LYS A 4 -8.69 1.74 15.87
N VAL A 5 -9.79 1.60 15.15
CA VAL A 5 -9.90 2.09 13.78
C VAL A 5 -10.09 3.60 13.86
N LEU A 6 -9.16 4.36 13.30
CA LEU A 6 -9.25 5.83 13.25
C LEU A 6 -10.29 6.26 12.23
N GLN A 7 -10.22 5.71 11.01
CA GLN A 7 -11.13 6.02 9.94
C GLN A 7 -11.09 4.96 8.83
N THR A 8 -12.23 4.75 8.16
CA THR A 8 -12.32 4.03 6.89
C THR A 8 -13.01 4.96 5.90
N LYS A 9 -12.33 5.32 4.81
CA LYS A 9 -12.86 6.16 3.73
C LYS A 9 -12.75 5.39 2.42
N ALA A 10 -13.79 5.47 1.60
CA ALA A 10 -13.72 5.00 0.22
C ALA A 10 -13.05 6.08 -0.65
N VAL A 11 -12.02 5.68 -1.39
CA VAL A 11 -11.25 6.58 -2.27
C VAL A 11 -11.59 6.22 -3.71
N TYR A 12 -12.17 7.18 -4.44
CA TYR A 12 -12.68 6.95 -5.80
C TYR A 12 -11.86 7.65 -6.89
N LYS A 13 -10.91 8.53 -6.52
CA LYS A 13 -10.01 9.20 -7.46
C LYS A 13 -8.67 8.49 -7.54
N ALA A 14 -8.07 8.48 -8.75
CA ALA A 14 -6.80 7.83 -9.03
C ALA A 14 -5.71 8.23 -8.03
N GLN A 15 -4.84 7.27 -7.70
CA GLN A 15 -3.92 7.21 -6.56
C GLN A 15 -2.82 8.30 -6.48
N THR A 16 -2.90 9.36 -7.30
CA THR A 16 -1.99 10.51 -7.27
C THR A 16 -2.21 11.45 -6.08
N GLY A 17 -3.36 11.34 -5.38
CA GLY A 17 -3.73 12.18 -4.23
C GLY A 17 -3.58 11.52 -2.84
N ILE A 18 -3.16 10.25 -2.77
CA ILE A 18 -3.14 9.45 -1.52
C ILE A 18 -2.38 10.12 -0.37
N VAL A 19 -1.31 10.87 -0.69
CA VAL A 19 -0.47 11.55 0.31
C VAL A 19 -1.27 12.58 1.11
N ILE A 20 -2.13 13.33 0.41
CA ILE A 20 -2.93 14.41 1.00
C ILE A 20 -3.98 13.81 1.93
N GLU A 21 -4.66 12.74 1.48
CA GLU A 21 -5.72 12.12 2.26
C GLU A 21 -5.21 11.47 3.55
N ILE A 22 -4.03 10.85 3.53
CA ILE A 22 -3.44 10.28 4.76
C ILE A 22 -3.06 11.39 5.74
N ALA A 23 -2.45 12.47 5.26
CA ALA A 23 -2.05 13.59 6.11
C ALA A 23 -3.26 14.25 6.79
N ASP A 24 -4.35 14.47 6.04
CA ASP A 24 -5.58 15.07 6.55
C ASP A 24 -6.17 14.24 7.70
N VAL A 25 -6.30 12.91 7.50
CA VAL A 25 -6.85 12.00 8.53
C VAL A 25 -5.99 12.00 9.81
N LEU A 26 -4.67 11.96 9.66
CA LEU A 26 -3.75 11.97 10.80
C LEU A 26 -3.77 13.31 11.55
N THR A 27 -3.96 14.41 10.82
CA THR A 27 -4.09 15.77 11.37
C THR A 27 -5.41 15.93 12.12
N ASP A 28 -6.53 15.50 11.53
CA ASP A 28 -7.86 15.52 12.14
C ASP A 28 -7.90 14.70 13.45
N CYS A 29 -7.13 13.61 13.49
CA CYS A 29 -6.99 12.79 14.70
C CYS A 29 -6.00 13.37 15.73
N GLY A 30 -5.26 14.44 15.41
CA GLY A 30 -4.26 15.04 16.29
C GLY A 30 -3.07 14.12 16.60
N ILE A 31 -2.71 13.26 15.64
CA ILE A 31 -1.64 12.26 15.80
C ILE A 31 -0.54 12.35 14.74
N PHE A 32 -0.63 13.27 13.78
CA PHE A 32 0.35 13.39 12.69
C PHE A 32 1.80 13.37 13.21
N ASP A 33 2.13 14.22 14.18
CA ASP A 33 3.48 14.34 14.75
C ASP A 33 3.88 13.19 15.68
N LYS A 34 2.98 12.22 15.90
CA LYS A 34 3.21 11.05 16.77
C LYS A 34 3.50 9.78 15.96
N ILE A 35 3.37 9.84 14.63
CA ILE A 35 3.61 8.69 13.76
C ILE A 35 5.10 8.59 13.43
N VAL A 36 5.72 7.48 13.86
CA VAL A 36 7.13 7.17 13.55
C VAL A 36 7.22 6.20 12.36
N ALA A 37 6.31 5.24 12.29
CA ALA A 37 6.31 4.19 11.28
C ALA A 37 4.88 3.82 10.87
N VAL A 38 4.73 3.33 9.64
CA VAL A 38 3.45 2.87 9.10
C VAL A 38 3.61 1.49 8.48
N THR A 39 2.57 0.66 8.53
CA THR A 39 2.50 -0.56 7.71
C THR A 39 1.55 -0.34 6.55
N VAL A 40 2.03 -0.53 5.32
CA VAL A 40 1.25 -0.37 4.08
C VAL A 40 1.46 -1.56 3.16
N ASP A 41 0.55 -1.78 2.23
CA ASP A 41 0.76 -2.71 1.12
C ASP A 41 1.98 -2.30 0.29
N ASN A 42 2.58 -3.28 -0.39
CA ASN A 42 3.85 -3.06 -1.08
C ASN A 42 3.67 -2.48 -2.50
N ALA A 43 2.71 -1.57 -2.66
CA ALA A 43 2.43 -0.90 -3.92
C ALA A 43 3.30 0.35 -4.08
N ALA A 44 3.83 0.59 -5.30
CA ALA A 44 4.72 1.72 -5.60
C ALA A 44 4.10 3.09 -5.28
N ASN A 45 2.78 3.23 -5.41
CA ASN A 45 2.09 4.47 -5.08
C ASN A 45 2.14 4.78 -3.58
N MET A 46 2.14 3.75 -2.73
CA MET A 46 2.27 3.90 -1.28
C MET A 46 3.72 4.19 -0.87
N ASP A 47 4.72 3.67 -1.61
CA ASP A 47 6.12 4.06 -1.40
C ASP A 47 6.32 5.57 -1.52
N VAL A 48 5.81 6.16 -2.60
CA VAL A 48 5.94 7.61 -2.84
C VAL A 48 5.18 8.41 -1.78
N ALA A 49 3.99 7.94 -1.38
CA ALA A 49 3.18 8.63 -0.39
C ALA A 49 3.85 8.68 0.99
N ILE A 50 4.31 7.54 1.49
CA ILE A 50 4.92 7.44 2.81
C ILE A 50 6.28 8.15 2.84
N HIS A 51 7.06 8.09 1.75
CA HIS A 51 8.31 8.84 1.62
C HIS A 51 8.07 10.36 1.71
N ARG A 52 7.02 10.88 1.07
CA ARG A 52 6.67 12.31 1.15
C ARG A 52 6.21 12.75 2.54
N LEU A 53 5.57 11.85 3.29
CA LEU A 53 5.18 12.09 4.69
C LEU A 53 6.33 11.91 5.68
N GLN A 54 7.50 11.47 5.22
CA GLN A 54 8.70 11.24 6.02
C GLN A 54 8.53 10.21 7.15
N PHE A 55 7.61 9.26 7.00
CA PHE A 55 7.46 8.16 7.95
C PHE A 55 8.32 6.96 7.56
N VAL A 56 8.68 6.12 8.54
CA VAL A 56 9.32 4.83 8.26
C VAL A 56 8.28 3.86 7.68
N LYS A 57 8.49 3.40 6.44
CA LYS A 57 7.64 2.37 5.82
C LYS A 57 8.01 0.97 6.33
N LEU A 58 7.01 0.24 6.78
CA LEU A 58 7.04 -1.20 7.02
C LEU A 58 6.15 -1.88 5.97
N GLY A 59 6.67 -2.85 5.24
CA GLY A 59 5.89 -3.61 4.27
C GLY A 59 4.86 -4.51 4.94
N CYS A 60 3.67 -4.63 4.35
CA CYS A 60 2.65 -5.55 4.84
C CYS A 60 3.11 -7.00 4.66
N PHE A 61 3.42 -7.67 5.77
CA PHE A 61 3.86 -9.05 5.79
C PHE A 61 2.88 -10.00 5.09
N ALA A 62 1.57 -9.81 5.30
CA ALA A 62 0.55 -10.63 4.66
C ALA A 62 0.57 -10.50 3.13
N HIS A 63 0.84 -9.29 2.62
CA HIS A 63 0.97 -9.08 1.17
C HIS A 63 2.21 -9.76 0.62
N THR A 64 3.37 -9.62 1.29
CA THR A 64 4.60 -10.32 0.91
C THR A 64 4.44 -11.83 0.94
N LEU A 65 3.78 -12.37 1.97
CA LEU A 65 3.50 -13.80 2.08
C LEU A 65 2.58 -14.28 0.95
N ASN A 66 1.54 -13.50 0.62
CA ASN A 66 0.65 -13.82 -0.48
C ASN A 66 1.39 -13.81 -1.83
N LEU A 67 2.26 -12.84 -2.10
CA LEU A 67 3.09 -12.81 -3.31
C LEU A 67 4.03 -14.03 -3.38
N ALA A 68 4.65 -14.42 -2.27
CA ALA A 68 5.50 -15.59 -2.20
C ALA A 68 4.72 -16.91 -2.40
N ALA A 69 3.52 -17.02 -1.84
CA ALA A 69 2.65 -18.16 -2.06
C ALA A 69 2.22 -18.25 -3.54
N GLN A 70 1.83 -17.12 -4.14
CA GLN A 70 1.47 -17.05 -5.54
C GLN A 70 2.64 -17.42 -6.46
N SER A 71 3.86 -16.95 -6.18
CA SER A 71 5.02 -17.30 -7.00
C SER A 71 5.33 -18.80 -6.97
N LEU A 72 5.10 -19.48 -5.83
CA LEU A 72 5.28 -20.92 -5.71
C LEU A 72 4.16 -21.73 -6.37
N LEU A 73 2.91 -21.27 -6.23
CA LEU A 73 1.73 -21.98 -6.74
C LEU A 73 1.54 -21.77 -8.25
N ILE A 74 1.85 -20.58 -8.75
CA ILE A 74 1.72 -20.20 -10.17
C ILE A 74 3.00 -20.56 -10.93
N GLY A 75 4.17 -20.51 -10.27
CA GLY A 75 5.48 -20.83 -10.85
C GLY A 75 5.71 -22.29 -11.26
N HIS A 76 4.72 -23.18 -11.14
CA HIS A 76 4.77 -24.55 -11.67
C HIS A 76 4.20 -24.71 -13.09
N HIS A 77 3.75 -23.64 -13.74
CA HIS A 77 3.58 -23.63 -15.20
C HIS A 77 4.02 -22.27 -15.77
N VAL A 78 4.89 -22.33 -16.77
CA VAL A 78 5.35 -21.25 -17.67
C VAL A 78 6.70 -20.62 -17.29
N SER A 79 7.68 -21.00 -18.11
CA SER A 79 8.98 -20.36 -18.34
C SER A 79 8.86 -18.84 -18.47
N MET A 80 9.67 -18.14 -17.68
CA MET A 80 9.80 -16.69 -17.72
C MET A 80 10.26 -16.22 -19.09
N ASP A 81 9.36 -15.58 -19.83
CA ASP A 81 9.72 -14.59 -20.83
C ASP A 81 9.37 -13.22 -20.27
N SER A 82 10.38 -12.35 -20.22
CA SER A 82 10.26 -11.00 -19.71
C SER A 82 9.41 -10.17 -20.65
N LYS A 83 8.15 -9.92 -20.28
CA LYS A 83 7.42 -8.76 -20.79
C LYS A 83 6.30 -8.44 -19.84
N ASP A 84 6.47 -7.40 -19.04
CA ASP A 84 5.38 -6.73 -18.34
C ASP A 84 4.57 -5.93 -19.39
N PRO A 85 3.29 -6.24 -19.66
CA PRO A 85 2.38 -5.24 -20.20
C PRO A 85 1.61 -4.64 -19.03
N CYS A 86 1.68 -3.31 -18.91
CA CYS A 86 0.72 -2.54 -18.16
C CYS A 86 -0.71 -2.95 -18.59
N THR A 87 -1.45 -3.65 -17.73
CA THR A 87 -2.90 -3.86 -17.93
C THR A 87 -3.65 -2.79 -17.16
N CYS A 88 -3.64 -1.58 -17.71
CA CYS A 88 -4.68 -0.60 -17.45
C CYS A 88 -5.98 -1.08 -18.11
N CYS A 89 -7.05 -1.14 -17.32
CA CYS A 89 -8.46 -1.30 -17.71
C CYS A 89 -8.86 -2.62 -18.37
N VAL A 90 -9.72 -3.40 -17.69
CA VAL A 90 -10.68 -4.28 -18.34
C VAL A 90 -12.02 -4.07 -17.62
N ASP A 91 -13.07 -3.91 -18.43
CA ASP A 91 -14.35 -3.24 -18.19
C ASP A 91 -15.14 -3.58 -16.92
#